data_AF-A0A0L9U3F4-F1
#
_entry.id   AF-A0A0L9U3F4-F1
#
_cell.length_a   1.000
_cell.length_b   1.000
_cell.length_c   1.000
_cell.angle_alpha   90.00
_cell.angle_beta   90.00
_cell.angle_gamma   90.00
#
_symmetry.space_group_name_H-M   'P 1'
#
loop_
_entity.id
_entity.type
_entity.pdbx_description
1 polymer ?
#
loop_
_entity_poly.entity_id
_entity_poly.type
_entity_poly.pdbx_seq_one_letter_code
_entity_poly.pdbx_strand_id
1 'polypeptide(L)' 'MRRVFQSSCNMLYPKVCNQQLDSWECDFYVMCWIKIIIRAVITDDWNERFKSTSPIPVDTIKQIRQEWIAYLLQRWS' A
#
# COMPACT_ATOMS: atom_id res chain seq x y z
N MET A 1 -31.86 16.65 -10.67
CA MET A 1 -30.81 16.91 -9.66
C MET A 1 -30.43 15.56 -9.05
N ARG A 2 -29.22 15.05 -9.34
CA ARG A 2 -28.81 13.66 -8.98
C ARG A 2 -28.70 13.52 -7.46
N ARG A 3 -29.40 12.53 -6.89
CA ARG A 3 -29.13 12.02 -5.54
C ARG A 3 -27.76 11.34 -5.56
N VAL A 4 -26.77 11.93 -4.89
CA VAL A 4 -25.54 11.22 -4.57
C VAL A 4 -25.89 10.28 -3.42
N PHE A 5 -25.86 8.98 -3.68
CA PHE A 5 -25.91 7.98 -2.62
C PHE A 5 -24.70 8.21 -1.73
N GLN A 6 -24.93 8.72 -0.52
CA GLN A 6 -23.90 8.83 0.50
C GLN A 6 -23.73 7.44 1.11
N SER A 7 -22.99 6.56 0.42
CA SER A 7 -22.36 5.43 1.10
C SER A 7 -21.47 6.03 2.18
N SER A 8 -21.75 5.72 3.43
CA SER A 8 -21.00 6.19 4.60
C SER A 8 -19.59 5.59 4.57
N CYS A 9 -18.72 6.20 3.77
CA CYS A 9 -17.29 5.94 3.75
C CYS A 9 -16.71 6.52 5.04
N ASN A 10 -16.50 5.66 6.03
CA ASN A 10 -15.84 6.04 7.26
C ASN A 10 -14.34 6.17 6.99
N MET A 11 -13.85 7.41 6.98
CA MET A 11 -12.42 7.67 6.83
C MET A 11 -11.69 7.19 8.09
N LEU A 12 -10.80 6.21 7.91
CA LEU A 12 -9.94 5.71 8.97
C LEU A 12 -8.57 6.37 8.87
N TYR A 13 -8.10 6.87 10.01
CA TYR A 13 -6.73 7.36 10.18
C TYR A 13 -6.03 6.46 11.19
N PRO A 14 -5.33 5.42 10.75
CA PRO A 14 -4.56 4.57 11.64
C PRO A 14 -3.53 5.45 12.36
N LYS A 15 -3.62 5.54 13.69
CA LYS A 15 -2.67 6.31 14.51
C LYS A 15 -1.27 5.68 14.55
N VAL A 16 -1.17 4.43 14.10
CA VAL A 16 0.04 3.63 14.06
C VAL A 16 0.08 3.02 12.65
N CYS A 17 1.22 3.15 11.97
CA CYS A 17 1.51 2.58 10.65
C CYS A 17 3.03 2.45 10.46
N ASN A 18 3.45 1.70 9.42
CA ASN A 18 4.86 1.43 9.17
C ASN A 18 5.62 2.76 9.04
N GLN A 19 6.66 2.95 9.84
CA GLN A 19 7.46 4.17 9.80
C GLN A 19 8.55 4.01 8.75
N GLN A 20 8.49 4.86 7.72
CA GLN A 20 9.59 4.99 6.77
C GLN A 20 10.81 5.58 7.48
N LEU A 21 11.99 5.06 7.16
CA LEU A 21 13.24 5.56 7.75
C LEU A 21 13.78 6.74 6.94
N ASP A 22 13.59 6.71 5.63
CA ASP A 22 14.02 7.75 4.70
C ASP A 22 12.86 8.26 3.84
N SER A 23 13.00 9.49 3.32
CA SER A 23 11.97 10.13 2.48
C SER A 23 11.79 9.48 1.10
N TRP A 24 12.77 8.72 0.61
CA TRP A 24 12.71 8.06 -0.70
C TRP A 24 11.92 6.74 -0.68
N GLU A 25 11.57 6.23 0.50
CA GLU A 25 10.89 4.94 0.65
C GLU A 25 9.37 5.01 0.49
N CYS A 26 8.78 6.21 0.58
CA CYS A 26 7.33 6.41 0.69
C CYS A 26 6.54 5.69 -0.42
N ASP A 27 6.98 5.82 -1.67
CA ASP A 27 6.31 5.22 -2.81
C ASP A 27 6.36 3.68 -2.76
N PHE A 28 7.46 3.11 -2.23
CA PHE A 28 7.59 1.66 -2.06
C PHE A 28 6.65 1.13 -0.98
N TYR A 29 6.39 1.91 0.07
CA TYR A 29 5.43 1.54 1.11
C TYR A 29 4.01 1.50 0.53
N VAL A 30 3.63 2.51 -0.25
CA VAL A 30 2.33 2.56 -0.93
C VAL A 30 2.18 1.38 -1.90
N MET A 31 3.19 1.14 -2.75
CA MET A 31 3.17 0.02 -3.71
C MET A 31 3.06 -1.34 -3.02
N CYS A 32 3.82 -1.56 -1.93
CA CYS A 32 3.78 -2.79 -1.15
C CYS A 32 2.36 -3.04 -0.62
N TRP A 33 1.77 -2.04 0.01
CA TRP A 33 0.43 -2.14 0.58
C TRP A 33 -0.65 -2.33 -0.48
N ILE A 34 -0.61 -1.60 -1.60
CA ILE A 34 -1.57 -1.80 -2.72
C ILE A 34 -1.51 -3.25 -3.21
N LYS A 35 -0.30 -3.79 -3.41
CA LYS A 35 -0.12 -5.18 -3.85
C LYS A 35 -0.70 -6.16 -2.84
N ILE A 36 -0.47 -5.96 -1.54
CA ILE A 36 -1.01 -6.81 -0.47
C ILE A 36 -2.54 -6.73 -0.42
N ILE A 37 -3.11 -5.53 -0.43
CA ILE A 37 -4.56 -5.29 -0.37
C ILE A 37 -5.27 -6.02 -1.51
N ILE A 38 -4.77 -5.87 -2.74
CA ILE A 38 -5.36 -6.52 -3.92
C ILE A 38 -5.21 -8.04 -3.84
N ARG A 39 -4.02 -8.54 -3.50
CA ARG A 39 -3.75 -10.00 -3.47
C ARG A 39 -4.49 -10.73 -2.37
N ALA A 40 -4.61 -10.11 -1.19
CA ALA A 40 -5.29 -10.70 -0.04
C ALA A 40 -6.78 -10.31 0.04
N VAL A 41 -7.27 -9.52 -0.93
CA VAL A 41 -8.66 -9.04 -1.00
C VAL A 41 -9.09 -8.40 0.32
N ILE A 42 -8.23 -7.53 0.87
CA ILE A 42 -8.49 -6.85 2.14
C ILE A 42 -9.62 -5.84 1.91
N THR A 43 -10.71 -5.99 2.66
CA THR A 43 -11.88 -5.08 2.58
C THR A 43 -12.26 -4.49 3.93
N ASP A 44 -11.79 -5.08 5.03
CA ASP A 44 -12.09 -4.75 6.42
C ASP A 44 -10.84 -4.80 7.31
N ASP A 45 -11.05 -4.58 8.62
CA ASP A 45 -10.01 -4.66 9.65
C ASP A 45 -8.76 -3.80 9.42
N TRP A 46 -8.92 -2.68 8.69
CA TRP A 46 -7.83 -1.76 8.35
C TRP A 46 -7.00 -1.33 9.57
N ASN A 47 -7.65 -1.08 10.71
CA ASN A 47 -6.96 -0.72 11.94
C ASN A 47 -6.07 -1.84 12.47
N GLU A 48 -6.41 -3.12 12.28
CA GLU A 48 -5.56 -4.27 12.65
C GLU A 48 -4.43 -4.46 11.65
N ARG A 49 -4.71 -4.28 10.36
CA ARG A 49 -3.72 -4.45 9.28
C ARG A 49 -2.60 -3.42 9.36
N PHE A 50 -2.90 -2.18 9.74
CA PHE A 50 -1.91 -1.11 9.81
C PHE A 50 -1.21 -0.92 11.17
N LYS A 51 -1.39 -1.80 12.17
CA LYS A 51 -0.83 -1.57 13.54
C LYS A 51 0.70 -1.62 13.66
N SER A 52 1.40 -2.12 12.66
CA SER A 52 2.85 -2.26 12.74
C SER A 52 3.54 -0.92 12.51
N THR A 53 4.49 -0.56 13.39
CA THR A 53 5.42 0.56 13.15
C THR A 53 6.70 0.15 12.45
N SER A 54 6.95 -1.16 12.30
CA SER A 54 8.19 -1.66 11.74
C SER A 54 8.38 -1.16 10.31
N PRO A 55 9.59 -0.72 9.92
CA PRO A 55 9.86 -0.37 8.54
C PRO A 55 9.71 -1.59 7.63
N ILE A 56 9.40 -1.35 6.36
CA ILE A 56 9.43 -2.40 5.34
C ILE A 56 10.89 -2.84 5.16
N PRO A 57 11.20 -4.14 5.21
CA PRO A 57 12.57 -4.61 5.00
C PRO A 57 13.12 -4.15 3.65
N VAL A 58 14.37 -3.71 3.63
CA VAL A 58 15.05 -3.24 2.41
C VAL A 58 15.01 -4.29 1.30
N ASP A 59 15.06 -5.57 1.63
CA ASP A 59 15.00 -6.64 0.64
C ASP A 59 13.61 -6.78 0.00
N THR A 60 12.54 -6.49 0.76
CA THR A 60 11.18 -6.36 0.20
C THR A 60 11.09 -5.17 -0.76
N ILE A 61 11.71 -4.04 -0.41
CA ILE A 61 11.79 -2.86 -1.29
C ILE A 61 12.54 -3.19 -2.59
N LYS A 62 13.67 -3.89 -2.50
CA LYS A 62 14.43 -4.37 -3.67
C LYS A 62 13.58 -5.29 -4.55
N GLN A 63 12.85 -6.23 -3.94
CA GLN A 63 11.99 -7.14 -4.68
C GLN A 63 10.90 -6.39 -5.45
N ILE A 64 10.23 -5.42 -4.80
CA ILE A 64 9.23 -4.56 -5.46
C ILE A 64 9.88 -3.87 -6.66
N ARG A 65 11.05 -3.24 -6.49
CA ARG A 65 11.76 -2.57 -7.59
C ARG A 65 12.02 -3.51 -8.77
N GLN A 66 12.48 -4.73 -8.51
CA GLN A 66 12.76 -5.72 -9.56
C GLN A 66 11.50 -6.15 -10.30
N GLU A 67 10.41 -6.43 -9.57
CA GLU A 67 9.12 -6.81 -10.19
C GLU A 67 8.57 -5.68 -11.06
N TRP A 68 8.66 -4.43 -10.62
CA TRP A 68 8.23 -3.27 -11.39
C TRP A 68 9.08 -3.06 -12.65
N ILE A 69 10.40 -3.18 -12.55
CA ILE A 69 11.29 -3.13 -13.71
C ILE A 69 10.91 -4.23 -14.71
N ALA A 70 10.71 -5.46 -14.24
CA ALA A 70 10.31 -6.57 -15.11
C ALA A 70 8.98 -6.32 -15.80
N TYR A 71 7.97 -5.83 -15.06
CA TYR A 71 6.67 -5.48 -15.63
C TYR A 71 6.76 -4.36 -16.67
N LEU A 72 7.50 -3.29 -16.37
CA LEU A 72 7.67 -2.17 -17.30
C LEU A 72 8.42 -2.60 -18.56
N LEU A 73 9.50 -3.37 -18.42
CA LEU A 73 10.25 -3.90 -19.56
C LEU A 73 9.36 -4.78 -20.44
N GLN A 74 8.54 -5.65 -19.85
CA GLN A 74 7.60 -6.49 -20.61
C GLN A 74 6.52 -5.66 -21.31
N ARG A 75 6.04 -4.59 -20.69
CA ARG A 75 4.90 -3.80 -21.19
C ARG A 75 5.29 -2.86 -22.32
N TRP A 76 6.53 -2.37 -22.30
CA TRP A 76 7.06 -1.34 -23.20
C TRP A 76 8.21 -1.82 -24.10
N SER A 77 8.49 -3.13 -24.12
CA SER A 77 9.29 -3.79 -25.17
C SER A 77 8.51 -3.91 -26.48
#